data_AF-A0A3D0HD07-F1
#
_entry.id   AF-A0A3D0HD07-F1
#
_cell.length_a   1.000
_cell.length_b   1.000
_cell.length_c   1.000
_cell.angle_alpha   90.00
_cell.angle_beta   90.00
_cell.angle_gamma   90.00
#
_symmetry.space_group_name_H-M   'P 1'
#
loop_
_entity.id
_entity.type
_entity.pdbx_description
1 polymer ?
#
loop_
_entity_poly.entity_id
_entity_poly.type
_entity_poly.pdbx_seq_one_letter_code
_entity_poly.pdbx_strand_id
1 'polypeptide(L)' 'LAGNVTTVGVGLTSARSTLYSDFSGVRSVKAYPRSHVIKVNGLLVHNQVYAAAEDFDFVLGFITSHCEKLKQ' A
#
# COMPACT_ATOMS: atom_id res chain seq x y z
N LEU A 1 -37.87 -26.77 7.62
CA LEU A 1 -36.46 -26.60 7.20
C LEU A 1 -36.44 -26.12 5.75
N ALA A 2 -36.27 -24.82 5.50
CA ALA A 2 -35.78 -24.29 4.23
C ALA A 2 -35.41 -22.82 4.50
N GLY A 3 -34.10 -22.57 4.58
CA GLY A 3 -33.51 -21.36 5.12
C GLY A 3 -33.83 -20.11 4.31
N ASN A 4 -34.17 -19.05 5.04
CA ASN A 4 -34.12 -17.69 4.54
C ASN A 4 -32.68 -17.38 4.15
N VAL A 5 -32.35 -17.41 2.86
CA VAL A 5 -31.11 -16.83 2.34
C VAL A 5 -31.28 -15.32 2.44
N THR A 6 -30.85 -14.78 3.57
CA THR A 6 -30.77 -13.35 3.81
C THR A 6 -29.76 -12.78 2.82
N THR A 7 -30.22 -11.98 1.87
CA THR A 7 -29.42 -11.07 1.05
C THR A 7 -28.71 -10.10 1.99
N VAL A 8 -27.55 -10.48 2.51
CA VAL A 8 -26.64 -9.59 3.23
C VAL A 8 -25.57 -9.11 2.27
N GLY A 9 -25.51 -7.79 2.04
CA GLY A 9 -24.31 -7.17 1.46
C GLY A 9 -24.49 -6.06 0.44
N VAL A 10 -25.68 -5.51 0.19
CA VAL A 10 -25.82 -4.21 -0.52
C VAL A 10 -25.51 -3.09 0.48
N GLY A 11 -24.26 -3.01 0.92
CA GLY A 11 -23.88 -2.11 2.01
C GLY A 11 -22.39 -2.08 2.34
N LEU A 12 -21.57 -2.96 1.75
CA LEU A 12 -20.13 -2.76 1.73
C LEU A 12 -19.83 -1.67 0.70
N THR A 13 -20.22 -0.44 1.04
CA THR A 13 -19.61 0.74 0.46
C THR A 13 -18.11 0.54 0.63
N SER A 14 -17.41 0.31 -0.48
CA SER A 14 -15.95 0.29 -0.48
C SER A 14 -15.52 1.70 -0.09
N ALA A 15 -15.39 1.96 1.21
CA ALA A 15 -14.75 3.14 1.74
C ALA A 15 -13.31 3.09 1.23
N ARG A 16 -13.07 3.66 0.05
CA ARG A 16 -11.76 3.95 -0.51
C ARG A 16 -11.18 5.07 0.36
N SER A 17 -10.81 4.75 1.59
CA SER A 17 -10.03 5.63 2.44
C SER A 17 -8.68 5.76 1.75
N THR A 18 -8.51 6.81 0.95
CA THR A 18 -7.22 7.18 0.37
C THR A 18 -6.34 7.60 1.53
N LEU A 19 -5.53 6.67 2.03
CA LEU A 19 -4.55 6.93 3.06
C LEU A 19 -3.35 7.61 2.41
N TYR A 20 -3.15 8.88 2.75
CA TYR A 20 -1.96 9.62 2.39
C TYR A 20 -0.86 9.32 3.40
N SER A 21 0.38 9.13 2.94
CA SER A 21 1.54 8.89 3.80
C SER A 21 2.61 9.90 3.44
N ASP A 22 2.95 10.79 4.36
CA ASP A 22 4.14 11.62 4.24
C ASP A 22 5.40 10.74 4.32
N PHE A 23 6.38 11.00 3.45
CA PHE A 23 7.63 10.26 3.42
C PHE A 23 8.42 10.36 4.74
N SER A 24 8.26 11.47 5.48
CA SER A 24 8.83 11.67 6.81
C SER A 24 8.26 10.69 7.86
N GLY A 25 7.05 10.18 7.65
CA GLY A 25 6.37 9.21 8.51
C GLY A 25 6.72 7.76 8.23
N VAL A 26 7.42 7.49 7.12
CA VAL A 26 7.77 6.13 6.68
C VAL A 26 8.87 5.55 7.58
N ARG A 27 8.65 4.32 8.03
CA ARG A 27 9.58 3.56 8.88
C ARG A 27 10.21 2.37 8.16
N SER A 28 9.56 1.85 7.11
CA SER A 28 10.05 0.71 6.36
C SER A 28 9.54 0.73 4.93
N VAL A 29 10.43 0.49 3.98
CA VAL A 29 10.11 0.22 2.57
C VAL A 29 10.53 -1.22 2.27
N LYS A 30 9.62 -2.01 1.67
CA LYS A 30 9.87 -3.40 1.27
C LYS A 30 9.47 -3.60 -0.18
N ALA A 31 10.43 -4.00 -1.00
CA ALA A 31 10.21 -4.30 -2.41
C ALA A 31 9.80 -5.77 -2.62
N TYR A 32 8.75 -5.98 -3.42
CA TYR A 32 8.31 -7.30 -3.89
C TYR A 32 8.23 -7.28 -5.43
N PRO A 33 9.38 -7.39 -6.13
CA PRO A 33 9.43 -7.21 -7.59
C PRO A 33 8.58 -8.21 -8.35
N ARG A 34 8.53 -9.48 -7.90
CA ARG A 34 7.70 -10.54 -8.50
C ARG A 34 6.19 -10.25 -8.47
N SER A 35 5.77 -9.40 -7.54
CA SER A 35 4.38 -8.98 -7.39
C SER A 35 4.16 -7.56 -7.86
N HIS A 36 5.18 -6.88 -8.40
CA HIS A 36 5.11 -5.49 -8.85
C HIS A 36 4.63 -4.53 -7.75
N VAL A 37 4.97 -4.82 -6.49
CA VAL A 37 4.53 -4.05 -5.31
C VAL A 37 5.71 -3.56 -4.48
N ILE A 38 5.66 -2.29 -4.10
CA ILE A 38 6.51 -1.68 -3.08
C ILE A 38 5.64 -1.34 -1.88
N LYS A 39 5.89 -1.98 -0.73
CA LYS A 39 5.18 -1.68 0.51
C LYS A 39 5.88 -0.55 1.24
N VAL A 40 5.13 0.51 1.53
CA VAL A 40 5.58 1.70 2.25
C VAL A 40 4.85 1.76 3.58
N ASN A 41 5.56 1.46 4.67
CA ASN A 41 4.97 1.29 6.00
C ASN A 41 5.42 2.42 6.93
N GLY A 42 4.45 3.18 7.44
CA GLY A 42 4.58 4.06 8.59
C GLY A 42 4.19 3.35 9.89
N LEU A 43 4.02 4.12 10.97
CA LEU A 43 3.66 3.58 12.29
C LEU A 43 2.21 3.07 12.36
N LEU A 44 1.28 3.85 11.81
CA LEU A 44 -0.16 3.55 11.80
C LEU A 44 -0.74 3.47 10.39
N VAL A 45 0.08 3.74 9.37
CA VAL A 45 -0.34 3.83 7.98
C VAL A 45 0.47 2.84 7.15
N HIS A 46 -0.23 1.99 6.42
CA HIS A 46 0.35 1.02 5.51
C HIS A 46 -0.11 1.34 4.09
N ASN A 47 0.85 1.55 3.20
CA ASN A 47 0.57 1.82 1.80
C ASN A 47 1.28 0.82 0.88
N GLN A 48 0.72 0.63 -0.30
CA GLN A 48 1.21 -0.27 -1.34
C GLN A 48 1.24 0.49 -2.65
N VAL A 49 2.43 0.62 -3.21
CA VAL A 49 2.66 1.24 -4.52
C VAL A 49 2.83 0.14 -5.54
N TYR A 50 1.98 0.13 -6.56
CA TYR A 50 2.12 -0.76 -7.71
C TYR A 50 2.94 -0.03 -8.79
N ALA A 51 3.92 -0.71 -9.36
CA ALA A 51 4.77 -0.17 -10.41
C ALA A 51 5.02 -1.22 -11.49
N ALA A 52 5.03 -0.81 -12.75
CA ALA A 52 5.39 -1.68 -13.87
C ALA A 52 6.81 -2.24 -13.68
N ALA A 53 7.10 -3.36 -14.34
CA ALA A 53 8.40 -4.02 -14.23
C ALA A 53 9.54 -3.09 -14.63
N GLU A 54 9.36 -2.33 -15.73
CA GLU A 54 10.37 -1.41 -16.25
C GLU A 54 10.65 -0.23 -15.31
N ASP A 55 9.62 0.27 -14.62
CA ASP A 55 9.72 1.42 -13.73
C ASP A 55 10.01 1.06 -12.27
N PHE A 56 9.96 -0.23 -11.92
CA PHE A 56 9.96 -0.68 -10.53
C PHE A 56 11.17 -0.17 -9.75
N ASP A 57 12.37 -0.27 -10.34
CA ASP A 57 13.62 0.14 -9.71
C ASP A 57 13.70 1.66 -9.54
N PHE A 58 13.27 2.41 -10.55
CA PHE A 58 13.18 3.87 -10.49
C PHE A 58 12.24 4.32 -9.36
N VAL A 59 11.03 3.76 -9.30
CA VAL A 59 10.03 4.10 -8.28
C VAL A 59 10.54 3.72 -6.89
N LEU A 60 11.17 2.55 -6.73
CA LEU A 60 11.77 2.14 -5.47
C LEU A 60 12.89 3.09 -5.02
N GLY A 61 13.77 3.49 -5.93
CA GLY A 61 14.84 4.46 -5.68
C GLY A 61 14.30 5.84 -5.30
N PHE A 62 13.26 6.31 -6.00
CA PHE A 62 12.58 7.57 -5.69
C PHE A 62 11.97 7.54 -4.28
N ILE A 63 11.23 6.49 -3.94
CA ILE A 63 10.60 6.35 -2.61
C ILE A 63 11.66 6.32 -1.52
N THR A 64 12.70 5.49 -1.69
CA THR A 64 13.77 5.32 -0.69
C THR A 64 14.56 6.62 -0.50
N SER A 65 14.87 7.34 -1.58
CA SER A 65 15.61 8.61 -1.51
C SER A 65 14.83 9.75 -0.86
N HIS A 66 13.49 9.69 -0.84
CA HIS A 66 12.63 10.67 -0.16
C HIS A 66 12.32 10.28 1.29
N CYS A 67 12.56 9.03 1.68
CA CYS A 67 12.42 8.58 3.07
C CYS A 67 13.68 8.89 3.88
N GLU A 68 13.75 10.06 4.49
CA GLU A 68 14.91 10.52 5.29
C GLU A 68 15.32 9.53 6.40
N LYS A 69 14.35 8.88 7.03
CA LYS A 69 14.56 7.90 8.12
C LYS A 69 15.20 6.59 7.67
N LEU A 70 15.25 6.31 6.37
CA LEU A 70 15.84 5.09 5.82
C LEU A 70 17.28 5.27 5.35
N LYS A 71 17.82 6.50 5.37
CA LYS A 71 19.17 6.84 4.90
C LYS A 71 20.29 6.57 5.92
N GLN A 72 20.16 5.56 6.78
CA GLN A 72 21.21 5.21 7.76
C GLN A 72 22.43 4.57 7.11
#